data_AF-A0A485L9J1-F1
#
_entry.id   AF-A0A485L9J1-F1
#
_cell.length_a   1.000
_cell.length_b   1.000
_cell.length_c   1.000
_cell.angle_alpha   90.00
_cell.angle_beta   90.00
_cell.angle_gamma   90.00
#
_symmetry.space_group_name_H-M   'P 1'
#
loop_
_entity.id
_entity.type
_entity.pdbx_description
1 polymer ?
#
loop_
_entity_poly.entity_id
_entity_poly.type
_entity_poly.pdbx_seq_one_letter_code
_entity_poly.pdbx_strand_id
1 'polypeptide(L)'
;MKTTTTTTALLVALAATQVQGHGRLIAPPHRGYLYTVPGFDFMPPDYDDDGLSAGGIGSTSGGKYGVCGDPYNGVREHETGGKYGLFPKYGAKAIAGCYKPGQVMDLAVQITANHKGYFQFGLCKLNSKGDKETEDCFQSLAQPNGEKQWQLPRGTQIFNMKYQLPAGVTCDGDSHCVLRWWYTGWNNADVGIWGQEHFWNCADIYISNTCGSAPAPVPTQDPNVTPSPGSDDHGDWPTPTKPSSPKPSPSSGAPKPSPSSAAPKPSPSSAAPKPSPSSAAPSPPSGECGSCDNCFYAPTKSCFVGWTEGQCAQVSAYKWCGGAKKSLNLRAVGVPRGDAAIADISNDVVSTHGQCGGEHYKGPTKCGDDALCVAIDEFFSECVLKKDL
;
A
#
# COMPACT_ATOMS: atom_id res chain seq x y z
N MET A 1 -43.14 8.08 62.48
CA MET A 1 -42.80 7.52 61.15
C MET A 1 -41.91 8.52 60.44
N LYS A 2 -40.63 8.21 60.26
CA LYS A 2 -39.68 9.04 59.50
C LYS A 2 -39.46 8.35 58.16
N THR A 3 -39.97 8.93 57.09
CA THR A 3 -39.82 8.45 55.72
C THR A 3 -38.46 8.90 55.20
N THR A 4 -37.55 7.96 55.04
CA THR A 4 -36.24 8.17 54.42
C THR A 4 -36.41 8.00 52.91
N THR A 5 -36.35 9.09 52.15
CA THR A 5 -36.36 9.04 50.68
C THR A 5 -34.93 8.72 50.21
N THR A 6 -34.71 7.49 49.76
CA THR A 6 -33.45 7.07 49.15
C THR A 6 -33.46 7.45 47.67
N THR A 7 -32.72 8.50 47.32
CA THR A 7 -32.52 8.90 45.91
C THR A 7 -31.46 8.01 45.29
N THR A 8 -31.86 6.98 44.54
CA THR A 8 -30.94 6.16 43.76
C THR A 8 -30.49 6.96 42.53
N ALA A 9 -29.28 7.53 42.58
CA ALA A 9 -28.64 8.15 41.43
C ALA A 9 -28.24 7.06 40.42
N LEU A 10 -28.92 7.04 39.27
CA LEU A 10 -28.58 6.17 38.15
C LEU A 10 -27.31 6.73 37.48
N LEU A 11 -26.14 6.18 37.82
CA LEU A 11 -24.89 6.41 37.09
C LEU A 11 -25.02 5.77 35.71
N VAL A 12 -25.44 6.56 34.72
CA VAL A 12 -25.29 6.20 33.31
C VAL A 12 -23.79 6.24 33.02
N ALA A 13 -23.15 5.07 33.01
CA ALA A 13 -21.81 4.93 32.46
C ALA A 13 -21.90 5.22 30.97
N LEU A 14 -21.51 6.44 30.55
CA LEU A 14 -21.13 6.68 29.17
C LEU A 14 -19.90 5.81 28.91
N ALA A 15 -20.11 4.62 28.36
CA ALA A 15 -19.07 3.94 27.62
C ALA A 15 -18.77 4.84 26.41
N ALA A 16 -17.80 5.74 26.55
CA ALA A 16 -17.13 6.32 25.41
C ALA A 16 -16.51 5.14 24.66
N THR A 17 -17.20 4.62 23.65
CA THR A 17 -16.57 3.79 22.65
C THR A 17 -15.48 4.67 22.06
N GLN A 18 -14.24 4.47 22.48
CA GLN A 18 -13.11 4.97 21.72
C GLN A 18 -13.24 4.28 20.39
N VAL A 19 -13.81 4.99 19.41
CA VAL A 19 -13.54 4.68 18.03
C VAL A 19 -12.04 4.83 17.97
N GLN A 20 -11.35 3.71 17.78
CA GLN A 20 -9.91 3.64 17.68
C GLN A 20 -9.64 3.74 16.19
N GLY A 21 -8.79 4.68 15.82
CA GLY A 21 -8.41 4.92 14.44
C GLY A 21 -7.68 3.69 13.98
N HIS A 22 -7.74 3.40 12.68
CA HIS A 22 -7.01 2.26 12.16
C HIS A 22 -6.59 2.58 10.74
N GLY A 23 -5.37 2.17 10.42
CA GLY A 23 -4.83 2.24 9.09
C GLY A 23 -3.44 1.65 9.02
N ARG A 24 -3.06 1.32 7.78
CA ARG A 24 -1.79 0.66 7.49
C ARG A 24 -1.16 1.19 6.21
N LEU A 25 0.16 1.28 6.20
CA LEU A 25 0.95 1.59 5.01
C LEU A 25 1.09 0.32 4.15
N ILE A 26 0.36 0.27 3.03
CA ILE A 26 0.33 -0.91 2.15
C ILE A 26 1.33 -0.81 0.98
N ALA A 27 1.80 0.39 0.64
CA ALA A 27 2.86 0.59 -0.35
C ALA A 27 3.85 1.70 0.04
N PRO A 28 5.15 1.36 0.18
CA PRO A 28 5.66 0.00 0.35
C PRO A 28 5.04 -0.63 1.62
N PRO A 29 4.71 -1.94 1.61
CA PRO A 29 4.06 -2.60 2.74
C PRO A 29 4.90 -2.50 4.02
N HIS A 30 4.29 -2.10 5.13
CA HIS A 30 4.99 -2.05 6.42
C HIS A 30 5.23 -3.44 7.01
N ARG A 31 6.12 -3.51 8.01
CA ARG A 31 6.58 -4.74 8.66
C ARG A 31 5.45 -5.69 9.12
N GLY A 32 4.38 -5.13 9.69
CA GLY A 32 3.21 -5.89 10.16
C GLY A 32 2.33 -6.39 9.01
N TYR A 33 2.20 -5.63 7.91
CA TYR A 33 1.38 -6.03 6.75
C TYR A 33 2.09 -6.97 5.78
N LEU A 34 3.43 -7.06 5.84
CA LEU A 34 4.24 -7.79 4.85
C LEU A 34 3.82 -9.26 4.65
N TYR A 35 3.31 -9.96 5.67
CA TYR A 35 2.88 -11.37 5.54
C TYR A 35 1.72 -11.57 4.55
N THR A 36 0.95 -10.52 4.25
CA THR A 36 -0.15 -10.56 3.27
C THR A 36 0.35 -10.47 1.83
N VAL A 37 1.62 -10.14 1.64
CA VAL A 37 2.21 -9.87 0.33
C VAL A 37 2.79 -11.16 -0.26
N PRO A 38 2.42 -11.55 -1.49
CA PRO A 38 2.97 -12.75 -2.13
C PRO A 38 4.50 -12.78 -2.12
N GLY A 39 5.08 -13.88 -1.66
CA GLY A 39 6.53 -14.06 -1.53
C GLY A 39 7.12 -13.64 -0.17
N PHE A 40 6.29 -13.13 0.75
CA PHE A 40 6.66 -12.82 2.13
C PHE A 40 6.04 -13.79 3.15
N ASP A 41 5.67 -15.00 2.73
CA ASP A 41 5.02 -16.03 3.56
C ASP A 41 5.85 -16.45 4.80
N PHE A 42 7.13 -16.08 4.83
CA PHE A 42 8.04 -16.29 5.97
C PHE A 42 7.93 -15.21 7.07
N MET A 43 7.19 -14.13 6.81
CA MET A 43 6.90 -13.07 7.77
C MET A 43 5.80 -13.55 8.72
N PRO A 44 5.92 -13.35 10.05
CA PRO A 44 4.88 -13.72 10.99
C PRO A 44 3.58 -12.94 10.70
N PRO A 45 2.40 -13.58 10.78
CA PRO A 45 1.13 -12.87 10.70
C PRO A 45 0.99 -11.83 11.81
N ASP A 46 0.52 -10.66 11.42
CA ASP A 46 0.08 -9.59 12.32
C ASP A 46 -1.36 -9.21 11.99
N TYR A 47 -2.30 -9.63 12.84
CA TYR A 47 -3.73 -9.42 12.60
C TYR A 47 -4.22 -8.04 13.09
N ASP A 48 -3.36 -7.28 13.76
CA ASP A 48 -3.59 -5.93 14.28
C ASP A 48 -2.64 -4.91 13.61
N ASP A 49 -2.23 -5.22 12.38
CA ASP A 49 -1.29 -4.45 11.58
C ASP A 49 -1.79 -3.04 11.22
N ASP A 50 -3.11 -2.80 11.25
CA ASP A 50 -3.70 -1.48 11.13
C ASP A 50 -3.97 -0.77 12.47
N GLY A 51 -3.64 -1.40 13.61
CA GLY A 51 -3.89 -0.90 14.97
C GLY A 51 -2.67 -0.31 15.70
N LEU A 52 -1.55 -0.09 15.00
CA LEU A 52 -0.25 0.30 15.59
C LEU A 52 -0.21 1.73 16.17
N SER A 53 -0.88 1.91 17.30
CA SER A 53 -1.24 3.17 17.94
C SER A 53 -0.29 3.62 19.07
N ALA A 54 0.87 2.97 19.20
CA ALA A 54 1.80 3.12 20.32
C ALA A 54 1.16 2.91 21.70
N GLY A 55 0.17 2.02 21.78
CA GLY A 55 -0.59 1.74 23.01
C GLY A 55 -1.74 2.71 23.27
N GLY A 56 -2.18 3.45 22.24
CA GLY A 56 -3.34 4.34 22.29
C GLY A 56 -3.07 5.70 22.93
N ILE A 57 -4.06 6.59 22.80
CA ILE A 57 -3.99 8.00 23.25
C ILE A 57 -3.58 8.17 24.72
N GLY A 58 -3.99 7.25 25.60
CA GLY A 58 -3.58 7.27 27.01
C GLY A 58 -2.06 7.14 27.17
N SER A 59 -1.44 6.25 26.38
CA SER A 59 0.01 6.01 26.39
C SER A 59 0.79 7.15 25.73
N THR A 60 0.27 7.74 24.65
CA THR A 60 0.94 8.79 23.88
C THR A 60 0.77 10.20 24.43
N SER A 61 -0.15 10.41 25.38
CA SER A 61 -0.45 11.73 25.97
C SER A 61 0.76 12.50 26.52
N GLY A 62 1.80 11.78 26.98
CA GLY A 62 3.07 12.33 27.44
C GLY A 62 4.14 12.51 26.35
N GLY A 63 3.79 12.35 25.08
CA GLY A 63 4.73 12.41 23.95
C GLY A 63 5.68 11.22 23.85
N LYS A 64 5.32 10.08 24.45
CA LYS A 64 6.12 8.86 24.45
C LYS A 64 5.49 7.80 23.57
N TYR A 65 6.26 7.23 22.65
CA TYR A 65 5.79 6.23 21.68
C TYR A 65 6.96 5.35 21.21
N GLY A 66 6.66 4.14 20.72
CA GLY A 66 7.63 3.35 19.95
C GLY A 66 7.71 3.89 18.53
N VAL A 67 8.91 3.89 17.94
CA VAL A 67 9.15 4.61 16.67
C VAL A 67 8.48 3.96 15.48
N CYS A 68 8.05 2.70 15.62
CA CYS A 68 7.33 1.92 14.63
C CYS A 68 5.93 1.48 15.08
N GLY A 69 5.35 2.16 16.08
CA GLY A 69 3.93 2.01 16.45
C GLY A 69 3.67 1.08 17.64
N ASP A 70 4.71 0.46 18.20
CA ASP A 70 4.63 -0.29 19.45
C ASP A 70 4.51 0.64 20.68
N PRO A 71 3.96 0.17 21.81
CA PRO A 71 3.94 0.94 23.06
C PRO A 71 5.34 1.32 23.55
N TYR A 72 5.49 2.54 24.09
CA TYR A 72 6.79 3.02 24.57
C TYR A 72 7.42 2.13 25.64
N ASN A 73 6.64 1.66 26.62
CA ASN A 73 7.10 0.75 27.68
C ASN A 73 6.83 -0.74 27.35
N GLY A 74 6.53 -1.06 26.09
CA GLY A 74 6.23 -2.41 25.63
C GLY A 74 7.40 -3.08 24.90
N VAL A 75 7.18 -4.32 24.50
CA VAL A 75 8.05 -5.01 23.54
C VAL A 75 7.95 -4.28 22.20
N ARG A 76 9.09 -3.94 21.61
CA ARG A 76 9.16 -3.27 20.30
C ARG A 76 9.18 -4.31 19.18
N GLU A 77 8.03 -4.88 18.89
CA GLU A 77 7.88 -5.96 17.90
C GLU A 77 8.11 -5.48 16.46
N HIS A 78 7.76 -4.23 16.17
CA HIS A 78 7.84 -3.62 14.85
C HIS A 78 9.14 -2.87 14.59
N GLU A 79 10.04 -2.78 15.56
CA GLU A 79 11.38 -2.18 15.38
C GLU A 79 12.40 -3.20 14.83
N THR A 80 13.51 -2.73 14.22
CA THR A 80 14.52 -3.61 13.59
C THR A 80 15.01 -4.70 14.55
N GLY A 81 14.92 -5.98 14.21
CA GLY A 81 15.26 -7.11 15.07
C GLY A 81 14.15 -7.54 16.04
N GLY A 82 13.00 -6.87 16.04
CA GLY A 82 11.77 -7.35 16.66
C GLY A 82 11.12 -8.49 15.87
N LYS A 83 9.91 -8.89 16.30
CA LYS A 83 9.14 -9.97 15.69
C LYS A 83 8.87 -9.72 14.20
N TYR A 84 8.60 -8.48 13.82
CA TYR A 84 8.25 -8.07 12.45
C TYR A 84 9.38 -7.31 11.74
N GLY A 85 10.32 -6.71 12.48
CA GLY A 85 11.51 -6.04 11.91
C GLY A 85 12.60 -7.01 11.47
N LEU A 86 12.35 -7.82 10.44
CA LEU A 86 13.16 -9.01 10.15
C LEU A 86 14.33 -8.81 9.19
N PHE A 87 14.65 -7.57 8.81
CA PHE A 87 15.85 -7.26 8.01
C PHE A 87 17.15 -7.87 8.58
N PRO A 88 17.43 -7.85 9.90
CA PRO A 88 18.65 -8.44 10.43
C PRO A 88 18.77 -9.94 10.18
N LYS A 89 17.63 -10.62 10.05
CA LYS A 89 17.56 -12.06 9.76
C LYS A 89 17.64 -12.34 8.27
N TYR A 90 16.82 -11.68 7.47
CA TYR A 90 16.60 -12.05 6.06
C TYR A 90 17.22 -11.10 5.02
N GLY A 91 17.76 -9.95 5.45
CA GLY A 91 18.37 -8.95 4.56
C GLY A 91 17.42 -8.49 3.47
N ALA A 92 17.91 -8.46 2.22
CA ALA A 92 17.16 -8.06 1.03
C ALA A 92 15.79 -8.75 0.86
N LYS A 93 15.61 -9.97 1.39
CA LYS A 93 14.33 -10.67 1.31
C LYS A 93 13.22 -10.00 2.13
N ALA A 94 13.56 -9.25 3.18
CA ALA A 94 12.60 -8.51 4.01
C ALA A 94 12.33 -7.08 3.50
N ILE A 95 12.88 -6.69 2.35
CA ILE A 95 12.72 -5.35 1.79
C ILE A 95 11.38 -5.21 1.07
N ALA A 96 10.57 -4.27 1.53
CA ALA A 96 9.24 -3.95 1.02
C ALA A 96 9.24 -3.14 -0.29
N GLY A 97 10.36 -2.51 -0.65
CA GLY A 97 10.48 -1.75 -1.89
C GLY A 97 11.91 -1.30 -2.21
N CYS A 98 12.19 -1.07 -3.49
CA CYS A 98 13.51 -0.63 -3.99
C CYS A 98 13.32 0.62 -4.86
N TYR A 99 13.97 1.72 -4.48
CA TYR A 99 13.82 3.03 -5.12
C TYR A 99 15.17 3.61 -5.54
N LYS A 100 15.17 4.47 -6.56
CA LYS A 100 16.37 5.26 -6.92
C LYS A 100 16.55 6.42 -5.93
N PRO A 101 17.79 6.86 -5.68
CA PRO A 101 18.02 8.11 -4.97
C PRO A 101 17.28 9.27 -5.64
N GLY A 102 16.60 10.10 -4.84
CA GLY A 102 15.84 11.25 -5.37
C GLY A 102 14.49 10.91 -5.99
N GLN A 103 14.11 9.62 -6.05
CA GLN A 103 12.86 9.18 -6.65
C GLN A 103 11.64 9.74 -5.92
N VAL A 104 10.62 10.12 -6.68
CA VAL A 104 9.28 10.34 -6.16
C VAL A 104 8.60 8.98 -6.02
N MET A 105 8.33 8.57 -4.78
CA MET A 105 7.64 7.33 -4.45
C MET A 105 6.13 7.52 -4.57
N ASP A 106 5.46 6.54 -5.16
CA ASP A 106 4.02 6.34 -5.01
C ASP A 106 3.79 5.55 -3.72
N LEU A 107 3.07 6.16 -2.78
CA LEU A 107 2.75 5.59 -1.48
C LEU A 107 1.25 5.36 -1.38
N ALA A 108 0.86 4.28 -0.70
CA ALA A 108 -0.54 3.97 -0.45
C ALA A 108 -0.77 3.60 1.00
N VAL A 109 -1.79 4.21 1.59
CA VAL A 109 -2.22 3.99 2.97
C VAL A 109 -3.68 3.56 2.92
N GLN A 110 -3.98 2.41 3.51
CA GLN A 110 -5.36 1.99 3.74
C GLN A 110 -5.83 2.54 5.09
N ILE A 111 -6.97 3.23 5.11
CA ILE A 111 -7.64 3.67 6.33
C ILE A 111 -8.88 2.83 6.54
N THR A 112 -8.95 2.15 7.68
CA THR A 112 -10.07 1.30 8.10
C THR A 112 -10.97 2.02 9.12
N ALA A 113 -10.43 2.99 9.87
CA ALA A 113 -11.21 3.95 10.65
C ALA A 113 -10.62 5.37 10.54
N ASN A 114 -11.40 6.30 9.97
CA ASN A 114 -10.93 7.64 9.65
C ASN A 114 -11.16 8.64 10.80
N HIS A 115 -10.07 9.14 11.38
CA HIS A 115 -10.07 10.11 12.48
C HIS A 115 -9.67 11.52 12.06
N LYS A 116 -9.87 11.89 10.77
CA LYS A 116 -9.43 13.18 10.19
C LYS A 116 -7.91 13.36 10.34
N GLY A 117 -7.41 14.59 10.33
CA GLY A 117 -6.00 14.88 10.57
C GLY A 117 -5.14 14.69 9.33
N TYR A 118 -3.92 14.19 9.49
CA TYR A 118 -2.93 14.18 8.42
C TYR A 118 -1.90 13.06 8.55
N PHE A 119 -1.26 12.75 7.43
CA PHE A 119 -0.12 11.85 7.35
C PHE A 119 1.19 12.62 7.21
N GLN A 120 2.25 12.07 7.79
CA GLN A 120 3.62 12.47 7.56
C GLN A 120 4.46 11.24 7.22
N PHE A 121 5.52 11.46 6.46
CA PHE A 121 6.50 10.42 6.15
C PHE A 121 7.89 10.86 6.60
N GLY A 122 8.62 9.93 7.19
CA GLY A 122 10.01 10.11 7.60
C GLY A 122 10.88 9.01 7.03
N LEU A 123 12.16 9.31 6.81
CA LEU A 123 13.15 8.35 6.35
C LEU A 123 14.31 8.30 7.34
N CYS A 124 14.64 7.11 7.82
CA CYS A 124 15.83 6.84 8.61
C CYS A 124 16.78 5.96 7.79
N LYS A 125 18.04 6.36 7.64
CA LYS A 125 19.08 5.52 7.03
C LYS A 125 19.82 4.77 8.12
N LEU A 126 19.81 3.44 8.03
CA LEU A 126 20.59 2.56 8.90
C LEU A 126 21.86 2.11 8.18
N ASN A 127 22.98 2.01 8.90
CA ASN A 127 24.29 1.79 8.28
C ASN A 127 24.72 0.33 8.32
N SER A 128 24.16 -0.45 9.24
CA SER A 128 24.48 -1.87 9.44
C SER A 128 23.22 -2.72 9.61
N LYS A 129 23.38 -4.03 9.39
CA LYS A 129 22.29 -5.00 9.38
C LYS A 129 21.47 -5.06 10.66
N GLY A 130 22.07 -4.77 11.82
CA GLY A 130 21.42 -4.79 13.13
C GLY A 130 21.21 -3.42 13.77
N ASP A 131 21.47 -2.33 13.04
CA ASP A 131 21.25 -0.98 13.56
C ASP A 131 19.76 -0.79 13.88
N LYS A 132 19.48 0.00 14.91
CA LYS A 132 18.12 0.33 15.34
C LYS A 132 17.79 1.75 14.91
N GLU A 133 16.63 1.92 14.30
CA GLU A 133 16.03 3.22 14.09
C GLU A 133 15.71 3.90 15.43
N THR A 134 15.98 5.20 15.49
CA THR A 134 15.68 6.08 16.62
C THR A 134 14.88 7.27 16.12
N GLU A 135 14.20 7.97 17.02
CA GLU A 135 13.42 9.15 16.63
C GLU A 135 14.27 10.19 15.89
N ASP A 136 15.47 10.47 16.40
CA ASP A 136 16.40 11.46 15.83
C ASP A 136 16.93 11.07 14.44
N CYS A 137 16.86 9.79 14.06
CA CYS A 137 17.28 9.34 12.74
C CYS A 137 16.31 9.80 11.64
N PHE A 138 15.01 9.91 11.97
CA PHE A 138 13.98 10.16 10.97
C PHE A 138 14.03 11.60 10.46
N GLN A 139 14.34 11.74 9.17
CA GLN A 139 14.25 13.00 8.46
C GLN A 139 12.89 13.08 7.75
N SER A 140 12.15 14.18 7.95
CA SER A 140 10.85 14.36 7.29
C SER A 140 11.00 14.41 5.77
N LEU A 141 10.18 13.63 5.07
CA LEU A 141 10.01 13.71 3.63
C LEU A 141 8.97 14.78 3.27
N ALA A 142 9.01 15.23 2.03
CA ALA A 142 8.04 16.16 1.48
C ALA A 142 7.42 15.59 0.19
N GLN A 143 6.18 16.00 -0.06
CA GLN A 143 5.52 15.83 -1.33
C GLN A 143 6.22 16.66 -2.43
N PRO A 144 6.00 16.36 -3.73
CA PRO A 144 6.57 17.16 -4.82
C PRO A 144 6.18 18.64 -4.80
N ASN A 145 5.07 19.00 -4.15
CA ASN A 145 4.64 20.39 -3.96
C ASN A 145 5.36 21.09 -2.78
N GLY A 146 6.25 20.40 -2.06
CA GLY A 146 6.99 20.90 -0.91
C GLY A 146 6.30 20.72 0.45
N GLU A 147 5.05 20.25 0.48
CA GLU A 147 4.31 20.03 1.73
C GLU A 147 4.77 18.75 2.43
N LYS A 148 4.93 18.81 3.76
CA LYS A 148 5.32 17.65 4.56
C LYS A 148 4.13 16.83 5.06
N GLN A 149 2.99 17.48 5.22
CA GLN A 149 1.75 16.85 5.68
C GLN A 149 0.83 16.59 4.50
N TRP A 150 0.26 15.39 4.45
CA TRP A 150 -0.82 15.04 3.55
C TRP A 150 -2.13 15.04 4.34
N GLN A 151 -3.03 15.98 4.05
CA GLN A 151 -4.28 16.12 4.78
C GLN A 151 -5.22 14.97 4.44
N LEU A 152 -5.69 14.24 5.45
CA LEU A 152 -6.54 13.06 5.26
C LEU A 152 -7.97 13.49 4.89
N PRO A 153 -8.45 13.19 3.67
CA PRO A 153 -9.85 13.38 3.33
C PRO A 153 -10.73 12.41 4.12
N ARG A 154 -12.03 12.67 4.13
CA ARG A 154 -13.01 11.72 4.70
C ARG A 154 -13.01 10.40 3.91
N GLY A 155 -13.47 9.34 4.57
CA GLY A 155 -13.67 8.02 3.98
C GLY A 155 -12.70 6.96 4.49
N THR A 156 -13.12 5.72 4.41
CA THR A 156 -12.35 4.52 4.75
C THR A 156 -12.02 3.80 3.45
N GLN A 157 -10.82 4.05 2.93
CA GLN A 157 -10.39 3.60 1.63
C GLN A 157 -8.86 3.61 1.54
N ILE A 158 -8.33 3.19 0.39
CA ILE A 158 -6.92 3.38 0.06
C ILE A 158 -6.71 4.80 -0.46
N PHE A 159 -5.84 5.53 0.23
CA PHE A 159 -5.37 6.84 -0.19
C PHE A 159 -4.00 6.69 -0.85
N ASN A 160 -3.84 7.32 -2.01
CA ASN A 160 -2.58 7.35 -2.75
C ASN A 160 -1.96 8.74 -2.66
N MET A 161 -0.65 8.78 -2.41
CA MET A 161 0.10 10.03 -2.27
C MET A 161 1.52 9.87 -2.80
N LYS A 162 2.19 11.00 -3.02
CA LYS A 162 3.56 11.02 -3.56
C LYS A 162 4.50 11.73 -2.61
N TYR A 163 5.64 11.13 -2.32
CA TYR A 163 6.70 11.73 -1.51
C TYR A 163 8.06 11.54 -2.17
N GLN A 164 8.92 12.57 -2.06
CA GLN A 164 10.23 12.56 -2.68
C GLN A 164 11.30 12.06 -1.70
N LEU A 165 12.07 11.06 -2.13
CA LEU A 165 13.27 10.62 -1.43
C LEU A 165 14.41 11.64 -1.58
N PRO A 166 15.32 11.75 -0.60
CA PRO A 166 16.51 12.58 -0.74
C PRO A 166 17.43 12.07 -1.86
N ALA A 167 17.93 12.97 -2.72
CA ALA A 167 18.79 12.62 -3.84
C ALA A 167 20.17 12.05 -3.45
N GLY A 168 20.67 12.42 -2.26
CA GLY A 168 21.98 12.00 -1.77
C GLY A 168 21.96 10.77 -0.85
N VAL A 169 20.81 10.11 -0.68
CA VAL A 169 20.67 8.96 0.23
C VAL A 169 20.67 7.66 -0.56
N THR A 170 21.50 6.73 -0.11
CA THR A 170 21.52 5.33 -0.54
C THR A 170 21.59 4.41 0.68
N CYS A 171 20.97 3.24 0.56
CA CYS A 171 20.91 2.19 1.57
C CYS A 171 20.52 0.88 0.89
N ASP A 172 21.47 -0.04 0.75
CA ASP A 172 21.32 -1.35 0.15
C ASP A 172 22.37 -2.34 0.67
N GLY A 173 22.21 -3.63 0.33
CA GLY A 173 23.06 -4.70 0.85
C GLY A 173 22.80 -4.94 2.33
N ASP A 174 23.83 -4.78 3.16
CA ASP A 174 23.71 -4.88 4.63
C ASP A 174 23.22 -3.57 5.28
N SER A 175 23.04 -2.51 4.50
CA SER A 175 22.35 -1.27 4.90
C SER A 175 20.93 -1.29 4.33
N HIS A 176 19.98 -0.70 5.06
CA HIS A 176 18.62 -0.44 4.59
C HIS A 176 18.12 0.91 5.14
N CYS A 177 17.05 1.42 4.55
CA CYS A 177 16.35 2.56 5.11
C CYS A 177 15.01 2.11 5.68
N VAL A 178 14.60 2.78 6.75
CA VAL A 178 13.27 2.63 7.33
C VAL A 178 12.43 3.81 6.86
N LEU A 179 11.41 3.54 6.07
CA LEU A 179 10.35 4.50 5.76
C LEU A 179 9.31 4.42 6.87
N ARG A 180 9.03 5.55 7.53
CA ARG A 180 7.99 5.64 8.55
C ARG A 180 6.81 6.44 8.05
N TRP A 181 5.64 5.83 8.09
CA TRP A 181 4.37 6.54 8.03
C TRP A 181 3.96 6.92 9.46
N TRP A 182 3.51 8.15 9.65
CA TRP A 182 2.93 8.64 10.89
C TRP A 182 1.59 9.29 10.60
N TYR A 183 0.54 8.73 11.17
CA TYR A 183 -0.80 9.29 11.17
C TYR A 183 -1.06 10.04 12.48
N THR A 184 -1.45 11.29 12.39
CA THR A 184 -2.00 12.06 13.52
C THR A 184 -3.48 12.33 13.26
N GLY A 185 -4.36 11.79 14.10
CA GLY A 185 -5.79 12.07 14.08
C GLY A 185 -6.10 13.52 14.46
N TRP A 186 -7.34 13.96 14.22
CA TRP A 186 -7.80 15.31 14.57
C TRP A 186 -9.29 15.37 14.90
N ASN A 187 -9.80 14.32 15.53
CA ASN A 187 -11.20 14.19 15.94
C ASN A 187 -11.45 14.60 17.40
N ASN A 188 -10.40 14.83 18.21
CA ASN A 188 -10.55 15.38 19.55
C ASN A 188 -10.49 16.92 19.52
N ALA A 189 -11.57 17.56 19.95
CA ALA A 189 -11.64 19.02 20.03
C ALA A 189 -10.85 19.55 21.24
N ASP A 190 -10.30 20.77 21.11
CA ASP A 190 -9.67 21.54 22.19
C ASP A 190 -8.49 20.86 22.91
N VAL A 191 -7.80 19.94 22.22
CA VAL A 191 -6.58 19.28 22.71
C VAL A 191 -5.40 19.52 21.77
N GLY A 192 -4.19 19.51 22.32
CA GLY A 192 -2.96 19.59 21.54
C GLY A 192 -2.68 18.29 20.77
N ILE A 193 -1.56 18.26 20.02
CA ILE A 193 -1.16 17.12 19.20
C ILE A 193 -1.17 15.79 19.97
N TRP A 194 -0.64 15.76 21.18
CA TRP A 194 -0.59 14.54 22.01
C TRP A 194 -1.91 14.17 22.67
N GLY A 195 -2.92 15.03 22.57
CA GLY A 195 -4.31 14.67 22.87
C GLY A 195 -5.04 14.10 21.65
N GLN A 196 -4.37 13.90 20.53
CA GLN A 196 -4.89 13.17 19.40
C GLN A 196 -4.42 11.71 19.47
N GLU A 197 -5.13 10.85 18.74
CA GLU A 197 -4.66 9.51 18.49
C GLU A 197 -3.60 9.51 17.38
N HIS A 198 -2.64 8.59 17.47
CA HIS A 198 -1.53 8.50 16.54
C HIS A 198 -1.29 7.05 16.14
N PHE A 199 -0.80 6.86 14.91
CA PHE A 199 -0.39 5.56 14.39
C PHE A 199 0.95 5.66 13.69
N TRP A 200 1.79 4.66 13.86
CA TRP A 200 3.07 4.58 13.17
C TRP A 200 3.24 3.23 12.52
N ASN A 201 3.79 3.24 11.31
CA ASN A 201 4.23 2.02 10.65
C ASN A 201 5.64 2.24 10.10
N CYS A 202 6.45 1.19 10.11
CA CYS A 202 7.78 1.18 9.49
C CYS A 202 7.84 0.15 8.37
N ALA A 203 8.38 0.55 7.22
CA ALA A 203 8.67 -0.32 6.08
C ALA A 203 10.17 -0.28 5.77
N ASP A 204 10.77 -1.47 5.60
CA ASP A 204 12.17 -1.59 5.22
C ASP A 204 12.31 -1.44 3.71
N ILE A 205 13.07 -0.45 3.25
CA ILE A 205 13.26 -0.17 1.82
C ILE A 205 14.74 -0.11 1.46
N TYR A 206 15.01 -0.39 0.19
CA TYR A 206 16.29 -0.07 -0.42
C TYR A 206 16.20 1.22 -1.23
N ILE A 207 17.28 1.99 -1.15
CA ILE A 207 17.53 3.13 -2.02
C ILE A 207 18.89 2.90 -2.70
N SER A 208 18.88 2.56 -3.98
CA SER A 208 20.08 2.20 -4.72
C SER A 208 19.99 2.66 -6.17
N ASN A 209 21.14 2.98 -6.76
CA ASN A 209 21.23 3.28 -8.20
C ASN A 209 20.87 2.07 -9.08
N THR A 210 20.86 0.87 -8.50
CA THR A 210 20.45 -0.36 -9.16
C THR A 210 18.93 -0.60 -9.10
N CYS A 211 18.21 0.12 -8.24
CA CYS A 211 16.74 0.10 -8.23
C CYS A 211 16.19 0.78 -9.50
N GLY A 212 14.98 0.40 -9.93
CA GLY A 212 14.22 1.12 -10.98
C GLY A 212 14.47 0.69 -12.43
N SER A 213 14.47 -0.63 -12.67
CA SER A 213 14.05 -1.22 -13.97
C SER A 213 12.56 -1.61 -14.01
N ALA A 214 11.82 -1.40 -12.91
CA ALA A 214 10.37 -1.58 -12.82
C ALA A 214 9.77 -0.49 -11.91
N PRO A 215 8.55 0.00 -12.17
CA PRO A 215 7.78 0.76 -11.19
C PRO A 215 7.52 -0.12 -9.96
N ALA A 216 7.48 0.47 -8.76
CA ALA A 216 6.86 -0.19 -7.63
C ALA A 216 5.41 -0.53 -8.03
N PRO A 217 4.87 -1.71 -7.65
CA PRO A 217 3.47 -2.03 -7.92
C PRO A 217 2.63 -0.90 -7.33
N VAL A 218 1.97 -0.14 -8.20
CA VAL A 218 0.91 0.77 -7.78
C VAL A 218 -0.18 -0.12 -7.22
N PRO A 219 -0.61 0.03 -5.97
CA PRO A 219 -1.79 -0.65 -5.51
C PRO A 219 -2.94 -0.10 -6.34
N THR A 220 -3.42 -0.89 -7.31
CA THR A 220 -4.77 -0.72 -7.80
C THR A 220 -5.66 -0.81 -6.57
N GLN A 221 -6.62 0.12 -6.46
CA GLN A 221 -7.68 0.01 -5.45
C GLN A 221 -8.11 -1.45 -5.42
N ASP A 222 -8.01 -2.07 -4.25
CA ASP A 222 -8.68 -3.34 -4.04
C ASP A 222 -10.15 -3.10 -4.43
N PRO A 223 -10.68 -3.77 -5.47
CA PRO A 223 -12.09 -3.62 -5.81
C PRO A 223 -13.00 -4.03 -4.65
N ASN A 224 -12.45 -4.69 -3.61
CA ASN A 224 -13.13 -5.14 -2.42
C ASN A 224 -13.19 -4.11 -1.27
N VAL A 225 -12.76 -2.87 -1.48
CA VAL A 225 -13.06 -1.76 -0.55
C VAL A 225 -14.10 -0.84 -1.17
N THR A 226 -15.38 -1.18 -0.96
CA THR A 226 -16.48 -0.26 -1.32
C THR A 226 -16.49 0.92 -0.34
N PRO A 227 -16.46 2.18 -0.80
CA PRO A 227 -16.58 3.34 0.08
C PRO A 227 -17.93 3.32 0.80
N SER A 228 -17.89 3.44 2.13
CA SER A 228 -19.08 3.70 2.93
C SER A 228 -19.74 4.99 2.44
N PRO A 229 -21.08 5.08 2.32
CA PRO A 229 -21.74 6.28 1.79
C PRO A 229 -21.41 7.47 2.70
N GLY A 230 -20.50 8.33 2.24
CA GLY A 230 -20.29 9.63 2.82
C GLY A 230 -21.56 10.43 2.61
N SER A 231 -22.21 10.83 3.69
CA SER A 231 -23.28 11.84 3.63
C SER A 231 -22.69 13.11 3.02
N ASP A 232 -23.12 13.42 1.81
CA ASP A 232 -22.87 14.69 1.14
C ASP A 232 -23.43 15.82 2.01
N ASP A 233 -22.55 16.52 2.73
CA ASP A 233 -22.85 17.86 3.22
C ASP A 233 -21.61 18.74 3.03
N HIS A 234 -21.71 19.63 2.05
CA HIS A 234 -20.71 20.65 1.76
C HIS A 234 -20.73 21.69 2.89
N GLY A 235 -19.89 21.48 3.90
CA GLY A 235 -19.61 22.46 4.95
C GLY A 235 -18.29 23.20 4.68
N ASP A 236 -18.41 24.46 4.28
CA ASP A 236 -17.37 25.47 4.09
C ASP A 236 -16.24 25.45 5.14
N TRP A 237 -14.99 25.50 4.67
CA TRP A 237 -13.86 26.01 5.45
C TRP A 237 -13.21 27.19 4.71
N PRO A 238 -12.84 28.27 5.42
CA PRO A 238 -12.46 29.54 4.82
C PRO A 238 -11.09 29.46 4.14
N THR A 239 -11.04 29.92 2.89
CA THR A 239 -9.80 30.15 2.13
C THR A 239 -8.89 31.18 2.81
N PRO A 240 -7.60 30.89 3.02
CA PRO A 240 -6.63 31.89 3.45
C PRO A 240 -6.37 32.92 2.34
N THR A 241 -6.56 34.20 2.67
CA THR A 241 -6.23 35.33 1.78
C THR A 241 -4.74 35.39 1.49
N LYS A 242 -4.40 35.30 0.20
CA LYS A 242 -3.05 35.46 -0.36
C LYS A 242 -2.57 36.92 -0.25
N PRO A 243 -1.38 37.20 0.30
CA PRO A 243 -0.75 38.51 0.15
C PRO A 243 -0.20 38.69 -1.27
N SER A 244 -0.58 39.81 -1.90
CA SER A 244 -0.12 40.27 -3.20
C SER A 244 1.24 40.95 -3.11
N SER A 245 2.21 40.51 -3.94
CA SER A 245 3.45 41.24 -4.22
C SER A 245 3.58 41.57 -5.71
N PRO A 246 4.22 42.70 -6.09
CA PRO A 246 4.00 43.34 -7.39
C PRO A 246 4.93 42.85 -8.51
N LYS A 247 4.43 43.02 -9.72
CA LYS A 247 5.03 42.73 -11.04
C LYS A 247 6.23 43.64 -11.37
N PRO A 248 7.30 43.15 -12.02
CA PRO A 248 8.32 44.01 -12.62
C PRO A 248 7.98 44.40 -14.07
N SER A 249 8.38 45.62 -14.46
CA SER A 249 8.35 46.16 -15.83
C SER A 249 9.80 46.39 -16.33
N PRO A 250 10.07 46.41 -17.65
CA PRO A 250 11.41 46.20 -18.22
C PRO A 250 12.16 47.51 -18.49
N SER A 251 13.49 47.45 -18.61
CA SER A 251 14.26 48.50 -19.30
C SER A 251 15.53 47.98 -19.97
N SER A 252 15.76 48.54 -21.16
CA SER A 252 16.80 48.33 -22.16
C SER A 252 18.03 49.22 -21.95
N GLY A 253 19.19 48.80 -22.46
CA GLY A 253 20.29 49.72 -22.80
C GLY A 253 21.68 49.08 -22.86
N ALA A 254 22.22 48.94 -24.08
CA ALA A 254 23.64 48.62 -24.36
C ALA A 254 24.55 49.85 -24.13
N PRO A 255 25.90 49.74 -24.14
CA PRO A 255 26.66 49.69 -25.42
C PRO A 255 27.96 48.85 -25.44
N LYS A 256 28.43 48.57 -26.67
CA LYS A 256 29.71 47.95 -27.12
C LYS A 256 30.85 49.02 -27.16
N PRO A 257 32.17 48.69 -27.19
CA PRO A 257 32.86 48.14 -28.39
C PRO A 257 33.90 47.02 -28.12
N SER A 258 34.34 46.38 -29.21
CA SER A 258 35.40 45.34 -29.40
C SER A 258 36.69 46.02 -29.98
N PRO A 259 37.79 45.37 -30.47
CA PRO A 259 38.10 43.95 -30.77
C PRO A 259 39.51 43.45 -30.35
N SER A 260 39.82 42.14 -30.33
CA SER A 260 40.49 41.33 -31.39
C SER A 260 41.34 40.27 -30.62
N SER A 261 41.59 39.01 -30.99
CA SER A 261 41.98 38.45 -32.28
C SER A 261 41.97 36.90 -32.28
N ALA A 262 41.77 36.34 -33.48
CA ALA A 262 42.37 35.14 -34.08
C ALA A 262 42.05 33.70 -33.61
N ALA A 263 41.47 32.95 -34.55
CA ALA A 263 41.29 31.49 -34.60
C ALA A 263 42.59 30.75 -34.98
N PRO A 264 42.61 29.39 -34.97
CA PRO A 264 42.24 28.64 -36.19
C PRO A 264 41.47 27.30 -35.99
N LYS A 265 40.76 26.89 -37.06
CA LYS A 265 40.23 25.53 -37.44
C LYS A 265 40.75 25.26 -38.89
N PRO A 266 40.58 24.12 -39.60
CA PRO A 266 39.79 22.87 -39.39
C PRO A 266 40.59 21.55 -39.66
N SER A 267 40.09 20.30 -39.52
CA SER A 267 39.16 19.56 -40.41
C SER A 267 39.18 18.01 -40.06
N PRO A 268 38.58 17.02 -40.79
CA PRO A 268 37.30 16.38 -40.45
C PRO A 268 37.26 14.82 -40.50
N SER A 269 36.04 14.25 -40.48
CA SER A 269 35.62 12.88 -40.94
C SER A 269 35.65 11.76 -39.86
N SER A 270 34.70 10.81 -39.75
CA SER A 270 33.86 10.20 -40.79
C SER A 270 32.58 9.54 -40.22
N ALA A 271 31.70 9.22 -41.16
CA ALA A 271 30.36 8.64 -41.11
C ALA A 271 30.16 7.30 -40.36
N ALA A 272 28.87 7.07 -40.09
CA ALA A 272 28.22 5.84 -39.64
C ALA A 272 28.45 4.61 -40.54
N PRO A 273 27.97 3.45 -40.08
CA PRO A 273 27.07 2.69 -40.95
C PRO A 273 25.81 2.18 -40.24
N LYS A 274 24.70 2.23 -40.97
CA LYS A 274 23.51 1.38 -40.81
C LYS A 274 23.65 0.20 -41.78
N PRO A 275 23.08 -0.97 -41.49
CA PRO A 275 22.22 -1.59 -42.49
C PRO A 275 20.86 -2.04 -41.92
N SER A 276 20.02 -2.45 -42.88
CA SER A 276 18.56 -2.43 -42.94
C SER A 276 17.94 -3.82 -42.60
N PRO A 277 16.59 -4.00 -42.74
CA PRO A 277 15.80 -5.05 -42.07
C PRO A 277 15.56 -6.32 -42.91
N SER A 278 14.73 -7.22 -42.35
CA SER A 278 14.24 -8.54 -42.84
C SER A 278 15.03 -9.69 -42.19
N SER A 279 14.44 -10.76 -41.65
CA SER A 279 13.27 -11.53 -42.10
C SER A 279 12.74 -12.43 -40.98
N ALA A 280 11.45 -12.74 -41.02
CA ALA A 280 10.79 -13.76 -40.21
C ALA A 280 11.24 -15.19 -40.58
N ALA A 281 11.34 -16.06 -39.56
CA ALA A 281 11.20 -17.53 -39.50
C ALA A 281 12.22 -18.12 -38.49
N PRO A 282 12.05 -19.33 -37.93
CA PRO A 282 10.87 -20.20 -37.75
C PRO A 282 10.56 -20.45 -36.25
N SER A 283 9.38 -20.94 -35.90
CA SER A 283 9.09 -21.45 -34.55
C SER A 283 9.76 -22.81 -34.31
N PRO A 284 10.59 -23.01 -33.25
CA PRO A 284 11.09 -24.31 -32.81
C PRO A 284 10.45 -24.74 -31.46
N PRO A 285 10.58 -26.01 -31.06
CA PRO A 285 9.49 -26.80 -30.48
C PRO A 285 9.20 -26.55 -29.00
N SER A 286 7.95 -26.83 -28.65
CA SER A 286 7.40 -26.96 -27.30
C SER A 286 8.24 -27.90 -26.43
N GLY A 287 9.00 -27.35 -25.47
CA GLY A 287 9.81 -28.14 -24.53
C GLY A 287 10.52 -27.39 -23.40
N GLU A 288 10.63 -26.05 -23.44
CA GLU A 288 11.46 -25.31 -22.47
C GLU A 288 10.72 -24.83 -21.21
N CYS A 289 9.41 -24.98 -21.13
CA CYS A 289 8.64 -24.41 -20.01
C CYS A 289 8.75 -25.19 -18.69
N GLY A 290 9.22 -26.45 -18.71
CA GLY A 290 9.24 -27.27 -17.49
C GLY A 290 7.87 -27.31 -16.80
N SER A 291 7.82 -26.96 -15.51
CA SER A 291 6.60 -26.78 -14.73
C SER A 291 6.08 -25.33 -14.68
N CYS A 292 6.72 -24.40 -15.40
CA CYS A 292 6.30 -23.02 -15.45
C CYS A 292 5.05 -22.86 -16.31
N ASP A 293 4.01 -22.24 -15.75
CA ASP A 293 2.72 -21.96 -16.38
C ASP A 293 2.49 -20.45 -16.55
N ASN A 294 3.56 -19.65 -16.52
CA ASN A 294 3.53 -18.20 -16.69
C ASN A 294 4.78 -17.72 -17.47
N CYS A 295 5.58 -16.74 -17.02
CA CYS A 295 6.74 -16.25 -17.79
C CYS A 295 8.05 -16.93 -17.35
N PHE A 296 8.71 -17.66 -18.25
CA PHE A 296 9.89 -18.47 -17.96
C PHE A 296 11.20 -17.82 -18.45
N TYR A 297 12.25 -17.91 -17.64
CA TYR A 297 13.60 -17.48 -17.99
C TYR A 297 14.60 -18.65 -17.94
N ALA A 298 15.04 -19.10 -19.12
CA ALA A 298 15.80 -20.33 -19.30
C ALA A 298 17.19 -20.35 -18.62
N PRO A 299 18.01 -19.28 -18.66
CA PRO A 299 19.36 -19.28 -18.06
C PRO A 299 19.39 -19.59 -16.56
N THR A 300 18.34 -19.21 -15.82
CA THR A 300 18.24 -19.43 -14.37
C THR A 300 17.12 -20.40 -13.99
N LYS A 301 16.39 -20.94 -14.97
CA LYS A 301 15.21 -21.80 -14.76
C LYS A 301 14.13 -21.14 -13.88
N SER A 302 13.99 -19.82 -13.96
CA SER A 302 13.04 -19.06 -13.14
C SER A 302 11.67 -19.01 -13.81
N CYS A 303 10.60 -19.13 -13.02
CA CYS A 303 9.23 -18.92 -13.46
C CYS A 303 8.63 -17.73 -12.71
N PHE A 304 8.36 -16.64 -13.42
CA PHE A 304 7.69 -15.47 -12.88
C PHE A 304 6.19 -15.70 -12.90
N VAL A 305 5.51 -15.47 -11.78
CA VAL A 305 4.05 -15.65 -11.64
C VAL A 305 3.37 -14.27 -11.72
N GLY A 306 2.15 -14.22 -12.27
CA GLY A 306 1.35 -12.99 -12.34
C GLY A 306 1.72 -12.05 -13.49
N TRP A 307 2.61 -12.47 -14.39
CA TRP A 307 2.90 -11.72 -15.61
C TRP A 307 1.85 -12.07 -16.67
N THR A 308 1.52 -11.09 -17.50
CA THR A 308 0.76 -11.29 -18.74
C THR A 308 1.69 -11.71 -19.88
N GLU A 309 1.13 -12.36 -20.91
CA GLU A 309 1.88 -12.70 -22.13
C GLU A 309 2.59 -11.48 -22.73
N GLY A 310 1.89 -10.34 -22.76
CA GLY A 310 2.43 -9.08 -23.27
C GLY A 310 3.62 -8.53 -22.46
N GLN A 311 3.59 -8.67 -21.12
CA GLN A 311 4.71 -8.30 -20.26
C GLN A 311 5.90 -9.25 -20.45
N CYS A 312 5.64 -10.55 -20.60
CA CYS A 312 6.68 -11.54 -20.86
C CYS A 312 7.39 -11.28 -22.20
N ALA A 313 6.63 -10.87 -23.22
CA ALA A 313 7.15 -10.58 -24.55
C ALA A 313 8.00 -9.29 -24.64
N GLN A 314 7.99 -8.42 -23.62
CA GLN A 314 8.84 -7.21 -23.61
C GLN A 314 10.33 -7.52 -23.44
N VAL A 315 10.66 -8.72 -22.95
CA VAL A 315 12.04 -9.17 -22.76
C VAL A 315 12.28 -10.36 -23.67
N SER A 316 13.10 -10.17 -24.71
CA SER A 316 13.37 -11.20 -25.72
C SER A 316 14.02 -12.48 -25.18
N ALA A 317 14.59 -12.43 -23.98
CA ALA A 317 15.16 -13.58 -23.28
C ALA A 317 14.12 -14.40 -22.49
N TYR A 318 12.89 -13.90 -22.36
CA TYR A 318 11.82 -14.56 -21.61
C TYR A 318 10.88 -15.30 -22.55
N LYS A 319 10.31 -16.39 -22.05
CA LYS A 319 9.42 -17.27 -22.77
C LYS A 319 8.08 -17.35 -22.07
N TRP A 320 7.02 -17.00 -22.78
CA TRP A 320 5.67 -17.21 -22.26
C TRP A 320 5.31 -18.70 -22.27
N CYS A 321 4.88 -19.20 -21.12
CA CYS A 321 4.51 -20.59 -20.86
C CYS A 321 3.07 -20.75 -20.33
N GLY A 322 2.35 -19.64 -20.15
CA GLY A 322 0.96 -19.62 -19.66
C GLY A 322 -0.07 -19.65 -20.78
N GLY A 323 -0.43 -20.83 -21.28
CA GLY A 323 -1.43 -20.91 -22.35
C GLY A 323 -1.69 -22.31 -22.90
N ALA A 324 -2.27 -23.18 -22.08
CA ALA A 324 -3.18 -24.26 -22.50
C ALA A 324 -3.82 -24.88 -21.24
N LYS A 325 -5.06 -24.48 -20.92
CA LYS A 325 -5.85 -25.21 -19.92
C LYS A 325 -5.99 -26.66 -20.40
N LYS A 326 -5.34 -27.62 -19.75
CA LYS A 326 -5.70 -29.04 -19.88
C LYS A 326 -7.10 -29.19 -19.30
N SER A 327 -8.09 -29.44 -20.16
CA SER A 327 -9.42 -29.85 -19.76
C SER A 327 -9.34 -31.09 -18.88
N LEU A 328 -9.64 -30.95 -17.58
CA LEU A 328 -9.90 -32.08 -16.71
C LEU A 328 -11.39 -32.43 -16.82
N ASN A 329 -11.68 -33.61 -17.37
CA ASN A 329 -13.00 -34.23 -17.39
C ASN A 329 -13.46 -34.52 -15.95
N LEU A 330 -14.50 -33.84 -15.46
CA LEU A 330 -15.26 -34.29 -14.29
C LEU A 330 -16.28 -35.36 -14.73
N ARG A 331 -16.08 -36.60 -14.31
CA ARG A 331 -17.12 -37.63 -14.31
C ARG A 331 -18.08 -37.36 -13.15
N ALA A 332 -19.36 -37.24 -13.46
CA ALA A 332 -20.45 -37.10 -12.50
C ALA A 332 -20.65 -38.40 -11.69
N VAL A 333 -20.80 -38.25 -10.38
CA VAL A 333 -21.41 -39.26 -9.50
C VAL A 333 -22.58 -38.57 -8.81
N GLY A 334 -23.80 -39.05 -9.09
CA GLY A 334 -25.04 -38.54 -8.52
C GLY A 334 -25.43 -39.24 -7.21
N VAL A 335 -26.14 -38.52 -6.34
CA VAL A 335 -26.83 -39.05 -5.15
C VAL A 335 -28.18 -38.30 -4.99
N PRO A 336 -29.28 -38.95 -4.55
CA PRO A 336 -30.66 -38.58 -4.90
C PRO A 336 -31.40 -37.71 -3.86
N ARG A 337 -32.56 -37.18 -4.31
CA ARG A 337 -33.55 -36.38 -3.57
C ARG A 337 -34.24 -37.13 -2.44
N GLY A 338 -34.58 -36.38 -1.40
CA GLY A 338 -35.68 -36.66 -0.47
C GLY A 338 -36.21 -35.34 0.11
N ASP A 339 -37.48 -35.03 -0.18
CA ASP A 339 -38.23 -33.86 0.29
C ASP A 339 -38.88 -34.10 1.67
N ALA A 340 -39.02 -33.05 2.50
CA ALA A 340 -40.29 -32.67 3.16
C ALA A 340 -40.22 -31.36 4.01
N ALA A 341 -41.06 -30.39 3.62
CA ALA A 341 -41.85 -29.36 4.35
C ALA A 341 -41.16 -28.45 5.42
N ILE A 342 -40.87 -27.16 5.16
CA ILE A 342 -41.69 -25.90 5.10
C ILE A 342 -42.10 -25.31 6.47
N ALA A 343 -41.46 -24.18 6.83
CA ALA A 343 -42.09 -23.05 7.54
C ALA A 343 -41.41 -21.71 7.16
N ASP A 344 -42.22 -20.86 6.54
CA ASP A 344 -42.16 -19.41 6.32
C ASP A 344 -41.05 -18.73 5.49
N ILE A 345 -41.51 -18.00 4.48
CA ILE A 345 -40.74 -17.31 3.44
C ILE A 345 -40.63 -15.83 3.82
N SER A 346 -39.41 -15.37 4.03
CA SER A 346 -39.04 -13.98 3.73
C SER A 346 -37.53 -13.90 3.46
N ASN A 347 -37.21 -13.94 2.16
CA ASN A 347 -35.92 -13.66 1.51
C ASN A 347 -34.79 -14.71 1.64
N ASP A 348 -34.99 -15.88 1.02
CA ASP A 348 -33.90 -16.83 0.64
C ASP A 348 -33.01 -16.32 -0.50
N VAL A 349 -33.13 -15.03 -0.83
CA VAL A 349 -32.31 -14.37 -1.84
C VAL A 349 -31.26 -13.56 -1.12
N VAL A 350 -30.02 -14.02 -1.23
CA VAL A 350 -28.85 -13.30 -0.75
C VAL A 350 -28.73 -12.02 -1.56
N SER A 351 -28.73 -10.88 -0.86
CA SER A 351 -28.48 -9.58 -1.49
C SER A 351 -27.13 -9.58 -2.18
N THR A 352 -26.95 -8.71 -3.16
CA THR A 352 -25.62 -8.46 -3.74
C THR A 352 -24.62 -8.20 -2.61
N HIS A 353 -23.45 -8.80 -2.72
CA HIS A 353 -22.38 -8.85 -1.71
C HIS A 353 -22.63 -9.68 -0.45
N GLY A 354 -23.77 -10.37 -0.36
CA GLY A 354 -23.99 -11.35 0.71
C GLY A 354 -23.30 -12.69 0.40
N GLN A 355 -22.94 -13.41 1.47
CA GLN A 355 -22.41 -14.77 1.35
C GLN A 355 -23.49 -15.71 0.81
N CYS A 356 -23.14 -16.48 -0.21
CA CYS A 356 -24.03 -17.45 -0.87
C CYS A 356 -23.41 -18.86 -0.94
N GLY A 357 -22.22 -19.07 -0.37
CA GLY A 357 -21.52 -20.34 -0.37
C GLY A 357 -20.20 -20.29 0.40
N GLY A 358 -19.47 -21.40 0.35
CA GLY A 358 -18.23 -21.62 1.09
C GLY A 358 -18.27 -22.86 2.00
N GLU A 359 -17.11 -23.44 2.29
CA GLU A 359 -16.99 -24.60 3.16
C GLU A 359 -17.54 -24.26 4.56
N HIS A 360 -18.46 -25.11 5.05
CA HIS A 360 -19.24 -24.95 6.28
C HIS A 360 -20.38 -23.90 6.27
N TYR A 361 -20.60 -23.17 5.17
CA TYR A 361 -21.73 -22.25 5.06
C TYR A 361 -23.08 -23.00 5.01
N LYS A 362 -24.06 -22.56 5.82
CA LYS A 362 -25.41 -23.17 5.95
C LYS A 362 -26.56 -22.21 5.62
N GLY A 363 -26.24 -21.00 5.16
CA GLY A 363 -27.24 -19.97 4.84
C GLY A 363 -27.79 -20.08 3.42
N PRO A 364 -28.62 -19.11 2.99
CA PRO A 364 -29.20 -19.08 1.65
C PRO A 364 -28.11 -19.02 0.58
N THR A 365 -28.30 -19.72 -0.54
CA THR A 365 -27.29 -19.86 -1.60
C THR A 365 -27.70 -19.22 -2.93
N LYS A 366 -28.94 -18.71 -3.00
CA LYS A 366 -29.50 -18.14 -4.21
C LYS A 366 -29.31 -16.62 -4.20
N CYS A 367 -28.62 -16.09 -5.20
CA CYS A 367 -28.51 -14.64 -5.42
C CYS A 367 -29.74 -14.07 -6.12
N GLY A 368 -29.88 -12.74 -6.08
CA GLY A 368 -30.85 -12.01 -6.91
C GLY A 368 -30.70 -12.31 -8.39
N ASP A 369 -31.76 -12.07 -9.18
CA ASP A 369 -31.80 -12.44 -10.61
C ASP A 369 -30.71 -11.76 -11.45
N ASP A 370 -30.14 -10.66 -10.97
CA ASP A 370 -29.06 -9.88 -11.56
C ASP A 370 -27.66 -10.28 -11.06
N ALA A 371 -27.55 -11.24 -10.14
CA ALA A 371 -26.31 -11.69 -9.53
C ALA A 371 -26.07 -13.20 -9.69
N LEU A 372 -24.81 -13.61 -9.55
CA LEU A 372 -24.37 -15.01 -9.51
C LEU A 372 -23.56 -15.25 -8.23
N CYS A 373 -23.68 -16.45 -7.67
CA CYS A 373 -22.85 -16.85 -6.54
C CYS A 373 -21.46 -17.24 -7.05
N VAL A 374 -20.45 -16.46 -6.70
CA VAL A 374 -19.07 -16.62 -7.17
C VAL A 374 -18.20 -17.04 -6.01
N ALA A 375 -17.48 -18.15 -6.18
CA ALA A 375 -16.51 -18.62 -5.20
C ALA A 375 -15.30 -17.67 -5.20
N ILE A 376 -15.05 -17.03 -4.06
CA ILE A 376 -13.89 -16.15 -3.84
C ILE A 376 -12.73 -17.01 -3.34
N ASP A 377 -13.02 -17.90 -2.39
CA ASP A 377 -12.12 -18.94 -1.92
C ASP A 377 -12.92 -20.21 -1.51
N GLU A 378 -12.26 -21.18 -0.88
CA GLU A 378 -12.88 -22.44 -0.47
C GLU A 378 -13.89 -22.27 0.67
N PHE A 379 -13.74 -21.26 1.54
CA PHE A 379 -14.58 -20.99 2.70
C PHE A 379 -15.65 -19.90 2.43
N PHE A 380 -15.56 -19.19 1.31
CA PHE A 380 -16.42 -18.05 1.03
C PHE A 380 -16.80 -17.91 -0.46
N SER A 381 -18.11 -17.81 -0.70
CA SER A 381 -18.68 -17.44 -2.00
C SER A 381 -19.67 -16.29 -1.81
N GLU A 382 -19.71 -15.36 -2.77
CA GLU A 382 -20.44 -14.10 -2.66
C GLU A 382 -21.35 -13.87 -3.86
N CYS A 383 -22.50 -13.22 -3.66
CA CYS A 383 -23.37 -12.78 -4.74
C CYS A 383 -22.81 -11.56 -5.48
N VAL A 384 -22.22 -11.77 -6.65
CA VAL A 384 -21.65 -10.73 -7.51
C VAL A 384 -22.58 -10.44 -8.68
N LEU A 385 -22.79 -9.17 -9.02
CA LEU A 385 -23.64 -8.80 -10.16
C LEU A 385 -23.06 -9.34 -11.47
N LYS A 386 -23.93 -9.84 -12.34
CA LYS A 386 -23.55 -10.37 -13.66
C LYS A 386 -22.86 -9.34 -14.57
N LYS A 387 -23.03 -8.05 -14.28
CA LYS A 387 -22.40 -6.96 -15.04
C LYS A 387 -20.92 -6.74 -14.66
N ASP A 388 -20.51 -7.27 -13.50
CA ASP A 388 -19.19 -7.12 -12.91
C ASP A 388 -18.35 -8.41 -13.03
N LEU A 389 -18.90 -9.42 -13.75
CA LEU A 389 -18.28 -10.69 -14.13
C LEU A 389 -18.00 -10.71 -15.64
#